data_AF-A0A292Z8T2-F1
#
_entry.id   AF-A0A292Z8T2-F1
#
_cell.length_a   1.000
_cell.length_b   1.000
_cell.length_c   1.000
_cell.angle_alpha   90.00
_cell.angle_beta   90.00
_cell.angle_gamma   90.00
#
_symmetry.space_group_name_H-M   'P 1'
#
loop_
_entity.id
_entity.type
_entity.pdbx_description
1 polymer ?
#
loop_
_entity_poly.entity_id
_entity_poly.type
_entity_poly.pdbx_seq_one_letter_code
_entity_poly.pdbx_strand_id
1 'polypeptide(L)'
;MGTVKDGVTVDQMEEALAAIRGMSVPGVELTVVTGVDLGLREGNANFAITVDLADEDAYRTYDSDDEHNRIRRELFAPISASIQRIQIRL
;
A
#
# COMPACT_ATOMS: atom_id res chain seq x y z
N MET A 1 -3.67 -5.25 0.33
CA MET A 1 -3.90 -5.64 -1.09
C MET A 1 -5.12 -4.91 -1.61
N GLY A 2 -5.26 -4.75 -2.93
CA GLY A 2 -6.39 -4.02 -3.49
C GLY A 2 -6.71 -4.37 -4.94
N THR A 3 -7.94 -4.08 -5.33
CA THR A 3 -8.36 -4.08 -6.73
C THR A 3 -8.40 -2.65 -7.27
N VAL A 4 -8.16 -2.47 -8.56
CA VAL A 4 -8.20 -1.16 -9.23
C VAL A 4 -9.47 -0.99 -10.06
N LYS A 5 -9.79 0.26 -10.40
CA LYS A 5 -10.89 0.61 -11.30
C LYS A 5 -10.54 0.20 -12.74
N ASP A 6 -11.57 0.06 -13.57
CA ASP A 6 -11.40 -0.24 -14.99
C ASP A 6 -10.52 0.81 -15.69
N GLY A 7 -9.61 0.36 -16.55
CA GLY A 7 -8.72 1.22 -17.33
C GLY A 7 -7.46 1.70 -16.59
N VAL A 8 -7.27 1.36 -15.32
CA VAL A 8 -6.01 1.63 -14.61
C VAL A 8 -4.88 0.78 -15.19
N THR A 9 -3.75 1.41 -15.46
CA THR A 9 -2.57 0.74 -16.04
C THR A 9 -1.62 0.21 -14.98
N VAL A 10 -0.71 -0.69 -15.38
CA VAL A 10 0.39 -1.16 -14.53
C VAL A 10 1.28 0.00 -14.09
N ASP A 11 1.57 0.95 -14.97
CA ASP A 11 2.41 2.12 -14.63
C ASP A 11 1.78 2.99 -13.53
N GLN A 12 0.46 3.20 -13.58
CA GLN A 12 -0.25 3.95 -12.52
C GLN A 12 -0.21 3.21 -11.18
N MET A 13 -0.31 1.86 -11.20
CA MET A 13 -0.13 1.06 -9.99
C MET A 13 1.31 1.17 -9.47
N GLU A 14 2.31 1.01 -10.33
CA GLU A 14 3.71 1.07 -9.95
C GLU A 14 4.12 2.46 -9.45
N GLU A 15 3.56 3.54 -9.98
CA GLU A 15 3.76 4.90 -9.45
C GLU A 15 3.30 4.98 -7.99
N ALA A 16 2.08 4.51 -7.69
CA ALA A 16 1.55 4.51 -6.34
C ALA A 16 2.34 3.59 -5.39
N LEU A 17 2.74 2.41 -5.86
CA LEU A 17 3.53 1.45 -5.08
C LEU A 17 4.96 1.96 -4.84
N ALA A 18 5.57 2.66 -5.80
CA ALA A 18 6.87 3.29 -5.65
C ALA A 18 6.86 4.40 -4.60
N ALA A 19 5.79 5.20 -4.55
CA ALA A 19 5.63 6.21 -3.51
C ALA A 19 5.58 5.60 -2.10
N ILE A 20 4.87 4.48 -1.92
CA ILE A 20 4.86 3.76 -0.64
C ILE A 20 6.22 3.16 -0.29
N ARG A 21 6.96 2.61 -1.27
CA ARG A 21 8.33 2.10 -1.05
C ARG A 21 9.32 3.20 -0.66
N GLY A 22 9.15 4.42 -1.20
CA GLY A 22 10.04 5.55 -0.96
C GLY A 22 9.70 6.40 0.27
N MET A 23 8.58 6.11 0.94
CA MET A 23 8.13 6.83 2.12
C MET A 23 9.02 6.52 3.34
N SER A 24 9.17 7.53 4.20
CA SER A 24 9.75 7.40 5.54
C SER A 24 8.87 8.11 6.54
N VAL A 25 8.65 7.51 7.71
CA VAL A 25 7.89 8.11 8.81
C VAL A 25 8.85 8.39 9.97
N PRO A 26 9.00 9.65 10.41
CA PRO A 26 9.93 9.99 11.49
C PRO A 26 9.71 9.15 12.75
N GLY A 27 10.78 8.49 13.22
CA GLY A 27 10.74 7.66 14.43
C GLY A 27 10.10 6.28 14.25
N VAL A 28 9.76 5.87 13.02
CA VAL A 28 9.18 4.57 12.71
C VAL A 28 10.06 3.82 11.71
N GLU A 29 10.56 2.66 12.11
CA GLU A 29 11.23 1.71 11.22
C GLU A 29 10.18 0.96 10.39
N LEU A 30 10.33 0.96 9.07
CA LEU A 30 9.40 0.35 8.12
C LEU A 30 10.13 -0.67 7.25
N THR A 31 9.65 -1.92 7.23
CA THR A 31 10.03 -2.87 6.17
C THR A 31 8.88 -2.96 5.18
N VAL A 32 9.02 -2.31 4.03
CA VAL A 32 7.97 -2.22 3.02
C VAL A 32 8.26 -3.16 1.85
N VAL A 33 7.31 -4.04 1.52
CA VAL A 33 7.34 -4.82 0.28
C VAL A 33 6.05 -4.56 -0.50
N THR A 34 6.19 -4.27 -1.79
CA THR A 34 5.04 -4.01 -2.68
C THR A 34 5.23 -4.71 -4.02
N GLY A 35 4.13 -4.96 -4.72
CA GLY A 35 4.17 -5.49 -6.08
C GLY A 35 2.79 -5.60 -6.73
N VAL A 36 2.79 -5.57 -8.07
CA VAL A 36 1.63 -5.89 -8.90
C VAL A 36 1.44 -7.42 -8.95
N ASP A 37 0.19 -7.86 -9.00
CA ASP A 37 -0.16 -9.28 -9.12
C ASP A 37 0.36 -9.89 -10.41
N LEU A 38 0.81 -11.15 -10.33
CA LEU A 38 1.40 -11.88 -11.45
C LEU A 38 0.35 -12.52 -12.39
N GLY A 39 -0.95 -12.40 -12.09
CA GLY A 39 -2.02 -12.95 -12.92
C GLY A 39 -2.11 -14.48 -12.89
N LEU A 40 -1.54 -15.13 -11.87
CA LEU A 40 -1.46 -16.60 -11.80
C LEU A 40 -2.79 -17.27 -11.43
N ARG A 41 -3.78 -16.50 -10.94
CA ARG A 41 -5.10 -17.01 -10.56
C ARG A 41 -6.18 -15.96 -10.81
N GLU A 42 -7.31 -16.41 -11.36
CA GLU A 42 -8.50 -15.58 -11.56
C GLU A 42 -9.08 -15.09 -10.21
N GLY A 43 -9.48 -13.82 -10.17
CA GLY A 43 -10.08 -13.19 -8.99
C GLY A 43 -9.08 -12.70 -7.94
N ASN A 44 -7.77 -12.74 -8.23
CA ASN A 44 -6.76 -12.11 -7.39
C ASN A 44 -6.99 -10.58 -7.29
N ALA A 45 -6.44 -10.00 -6.22
CA ALA A 45 -6.20 -8.56 -6.17
C ALA A 45 -5.20 -8.15 -7.26
N ASN A 46 -5.14 -6.86 -7.59
CA ASN A 46 -4.23 -6.35 -8.62
C ASN A 46 -2.86 -5.95 -8.07
N PHE A 47 -2.75 -5.69 -6.77
CA PHE A 47 -1.47 -5.38 -6.11
C PHE A 47 -1.48 -5.77 -4.62
N ALA A 48 -0.28 -5.90 -4.06
CA ALA A 48 -0.01 -6.13 -2.65
C ALA A 48 0.93 -5.07 -2.06
N ILE A 49 0.73 -4.80 -0.77
CA ILE A 49 1.57 -3.96 0.08
C ILE A 49 1.65 -4.67 1.43
N THR A 50 2.85 -4.93 1.91
CA THR A 50 3.13 -5.32 3.28
C THR A 50 4.04 -4.28 3.91
N VAL A 51 3.79 -4.01 5.19
CA VAL A 51 4.58 -3.09 5.99
C VAL A 51 4.77 -3.75 7.35
N ASP A 52 6.00 -4.15 7.65
CA ASP A 52 6.34 -4.66 8.97
C ASP A 52 6.75 -3.50 9.86
N LEU A 53 6.22 -3.53 11.09
CA LEU A 53 6.34 -2.51 12.11
C LEU A 53 6.71 -3.19 13.42
N ALA A 54 7.41 -2.47 14.30
CA ALA A 54 7.87 -3.03 15.58
C ALA A 54 6.70 -3.45 16.50
N ASP A 55 5.64 -2.64 16.55
CA ASP A 55 4.48 -2.84 17.43
C ASP A 55 3.25 -2.02 16.95
N GLU A 56 2.17 -2.06 17.73
CA GLU A 56 0.95 -1.32 17.45
C GLU A 56 1.11 0.20 17.56
N ASP A 57 2.05 0.71 18.35
CA ASP A 57 2.28 2.16 18.51
C ASP A 57 3.00 2.72 17.27
N ALA A 58 3.98 1.97 16.75
CA ALA A 58 4.59 2.21 15.45
C ALA A 58 3.53 2.21 14.33
N TYR A 59 2.60 1.25 14.34
CA TYR A 59 1.49 1.21 13.38
C TYR A 59 0.62 2.48 13.44
N ARG A 60 0.24 2.93 14.65
CA ARG A 60 -0.60 4.12 14.80
C ARG A 60 0.13 5.38 14.31
N THR A 61 1.41 5.50 14.61
CA THR A 61 2.25 6.62 14.14
C THR A 61 2.31 6.63 12.61
N TYR A 62 2.62 5.47 12.01
CA TYR A 62 2.60 5.26 10.56
C TYR A 62 1.25 5.57 9.91
N ASP A 63 0.12 5.10 10.47
CA ASP A 63 -1.20 5.31 9.88
C ASP A 63 -1.65 6.79 9.95
N SER A 64 -1.20 7.51 10.98
CA SER A 64 -1.48 8.94 11.15
C SER A 64 -0.57 9.88 10.38
N ASP A 65 0.51 9.39 9.77
CA ASP A 65 1.50 10.21 9.08
C ASP A 65 0.91 10.98 7.88
N ASP A 66 1.30 12.24 7.72
CA ASP A 66 0.75 13.14 6.70
C ASP A 66 1.15 12.71 5.28
N GLU A 67 2.37 12.21 5.08
CA GLU A 67 2.86 11.74 3.78
C GLU A 67 2.18 10.42 3.41
N HIS A 68 2.05 9.50 4.35
CA HIS A 68 1.27 8.28 4.16
C HIS A 68 -0.18 8.59 3.75
N ASN A 69 -0.83 9.54 4.44
CA ASN A 69 -2.20 9.95 4.13
C ASN A 69 -2.31 10.72 2.80
N ARG A 70 -1.28 11.49 2.42
CA ARG A 70 -1.18 12.12 1.10
C ARG A 70 -1.15 11.06 0.00
N ILE A 71 -0.27 10.07 0.10
CA ILE A 71 -0.15 8.96 -0.87
C ILE A 71 -1.48 8.21 -1.00
N ARG A 72 -2.14 7.89 0.11
CA ARG A 72 -3.47 7.23 0.09
C ARG A 72 -4.52 8.05 -0.67
N ARG A 73 -4.57 9.36 -0.42
CA ARG A 73 -5.55 10.27 -1.01
C ARG A 73 -5.27 10.57 -2.48
N GLU A 74 -4.02 10.81 -2.84
CA GLU A 74 -3.64 11.35 -4.15
C GLU A 74 -3.25 10.27 -5.15
N LEU A 75 -2.69 9.15 -4.71
CA LEU A 75 -2.22 8.09 -5.60
C LEU A 75 -3.13 6.86 -5.57
N PHE A 76 -3.55 6.40 -4.39
CA PHE A 76 -4.40 5.20 -4.29
C PHE A 76 -5.88 5.47 -4.51
N ALA A 77 -6.46 6.53 -3.92
CA ALA A 77 -7.90 6.79 -4.05
C ALA A 77 -8.39 6.98 -5.52
N PRO A 78 -7.60 7.60 -6.43
CA PRO A 78 -7.99 7.68 -7.83
C PRO A 78 -8.04 6.33 -8.54
N ILE A 79 -7.14 5.40 -8.22
CA ILE A 79 -7.02 4.12 -8.93
C ILE A 79 -7.78 2.96 -8.27
N SER A 80 -8.02 3.02 -6.96
CA SER A 80 -8.53 1.85 -6.20
C SER A 80 -10.03 1.66 -6.36
N ALA A 81 -10.46 0.44 -6.69
CA ALA A 81 -11.85 0.01 -6.60
C ALA A 81 -12.17 -0.58 -5.22
N SER A 82 -11.24 -1.34 -4.63
CA SER A 82 -11.35 -1.84 -3.26
C SER A 82 -9.99 -2.00 -2.60
N ILE A 83 -9.92 -1.82 -1.28
CA ILE A 83 -8.72 -2.07 -0.48
C ILE A 83 -9.09 -2.98 0.69
N GLN A 84 -8.33 -4.07 0.84
CA GLN A 84 -8.43 -4.99 1.97
C GLN A 84 -7.15 -4.94 2.80
N ARG A 85 -7.32 -4.91 4.13
CA ARG A 85 -6.24 -4.80 5.11
C ARG A 85 -6.41 -5.86 6.18
N ILE A 86 -5.29 -6.38 6.65
CA ILE A 86 -5.20 -7.28 7.80
C ILE A 86 -3.93 -6.95 8.56
N GLN A 87 -4.00 -6.95 9.88
CA GLN A 87 -2.85 -6.83 10.77
C GLN A 87 -2.69 -8.17 11.50
N ILE A 88 -1.48 -8.72 11.50
CA ILE A 88 -1.13 -9.94 12.20
C ILE A 88 0.12 -9.70 13.04
N ARG A 89 0.33 -10.52 14.06
CA ARG A 89 1.59 -10.57 14.80
C ARG A 89 2.51 -11.56 14.08
N LEU A 90 3.71 -11.12 13.72
CA LEU A 90 4.76 -11.92 13.08
C LEU A 90 5.54 -12.77 14.10
#